data_AF-A0A379LRL1-F1
#
_entry.id   AF-A0A379LRL1-F1
#
_cell.length_a   1.000
_cell.length_b   1.000
_cell.length_c   1.000
_cell.angle_alpha   90.00
_cell.angle_beta   90.00
_cell.angle_gamma   90.00
#
_symmetry.space_group_name_H-M   'P 1'
#
loop_
_entity.id
_entity.type
_entity.pdbx_description
1 polymer ?
#
loop_
_entity_poly.entity_id
_entity_poly.type
_entity_poly.pdbx_seq_one_letter_code
_entity_poly.pdbx_strand_id
1 'polypeptide(L)'
;MARIADMLLNPGGHYEFDGQQRVYPDIRLVYWAGGNVFHHHQDINKLIRAWQRPDTVIVHEQFWTAQAKFADIVLPATTSLEREDIGSASNDGFIIAMPQHLPPFAAAKSDYAIFAALSQRLGFADAFTQGA
;
A
#
# COMPACT_ATOMS: atom_id res chain seq x y z
N MET A 1 6.67 -11.52 0.45
CA MET A 1 7.58 -10.39 0.13
C MET A 1 8.82 -10.78 -0.65
N ALA A 2 9.34 -12.01 -0.53
CA ALA A 2 10.67 -12.39 -1.04
C ALA A 2 10.91 -12.26 -2.56
N ARG A 3 9.88 -12.12 -3.40
CA ARG A 3 10.03 -12.10 -4.87
C ARG A 3 9.59 -10.79 -5.55
N ILE A 4 9.24 -9.75 -4.80
CA ILE A 4 8.86 -8.46 -5.40
C ILE A 4 10.05 -7.87 -6.17
N ALA A 5 11.24 -7.86 -5.55
CA ALA A 5 12.43 -7.37 -6.21
C ALA A 5 12.79 -8.19 -7.46
N ASP A 6 12.66 -9.53 -7.40
CA ASP A 6 12.92 -10.40 -8.55
C ASP A 6 11.95 -10.15 -9.71
N MET A 7 10.66 -10.01 -9.40
CA MET A 7 9.62 -9.72 -10.38
C MET A 7 9.88 -8.39 -11.10
N LEU A 8 10.17 -7.33 -10.35
CA LEU A 8 10.41 -5.99 -10.92
C LEU A 8 11.71 -5.91 -11.73
N LEU A 9 12.72 -6.71 -11.36
CA LEU A 9 14.00 -6.74 -12.08
C LEU A 9 13.97 -7.63 -13.32
N ASN A 10 13.10 -8.65 -13.38
CA ASN A 10 13.10 -9.66 -14.43
C ASN A 10 11.72 -9.85 -15.09
N PRO A 11 11.11 -8.81 -15.69
CA PRO A 11 9.86 -8.97 -16.43
C PRO A 11 10.05 -9.97 -17.58
N GLY A 12 9.10 -10.89 -17.76
CA GLY A 12 9.20 -11.99 -18.72
C GLY A 12 10.08 -13.17 -18.28
N GLY A 13 10.77 -13.08 -17.14
CA GLY A 13 11.55 -14.19 -16.58
C GLY A 13 10.66 -15.32 -16.06
N HIS A 14 11.16 -16.55 -16.11
CA HIS A 14 10.45 -17.73 -15.60
C HIS A 14 10.75 -17.96 -14.11
N TYR A 15 9.74 -18.45 -13.38
CA TYR A 15 9.91 -18.90 -12.00
C TYR A 15 9.03 -20.10 -11.70
N GLU A 16 9.52 -20.96 -10.82
CA GLU A 16 8.73 -22.07 -10.30
C GLU A 16 7.93 -21.64 -9.06
N PHE A 17 6.65 -22.03 -9.05
CA PHE A 17 5.77 -21.88 -7.90
C PHE A 17 4.73 -23.01 -7.90
N ASP A 18 4.71 -23.78 -6.82
CA ASP A 18 3.76 -24.87 -6.62
C ASP A 18 3.78 -25.91 -7.77
N GLY A 19 5.00 -26.31 -8.19
CA GLY A 19 5.24 -27.24 -9.29
C GLY A 19 4.92 -26.68 -10.69
N GLN A 20 4.53 -25.41 -10.79
CA GLN A 20 4.23 -24.76 -12.06
C GLN A 20 5.34 -23.79 -12.46
N GLN A 21 5.68 -23.79 -13.74
CA GLN A 21 6.49 -22.73 -14.35
C GLN A 21 5.57 -21.56 -14.72
N ARG A 22 5.84 -20.40 -14.12
CA ARG A 22 5.13 -19.14 -14.35
C ARG A 22 6.08 -18.08 -14.87
N VAL A 23 5.52 -17.01 -15.41
CA VAL A 23 6.28 -15.90 -15.98
C VAL A 23 6.03 -14.65 -15.15
N TYR A 24 7.09 -13.90 -14.87
CA TYR A 24 6.97 -12.62 -14.19
C TYR A 24 6.27 -11.59 -15.09
N PRO A 25 5.20 -10.93 -14.61
CA PRO A 25 4.56 -9.85 -15.35
C PRO A 25 5.48 -8.63 -15.44
N ASP A 26 5.28 -7.83 -16.49
CA ASP A 26 5.90 -6.52 -16.63
C ASP A 26 5.10 -5.46 -15.86
N ILE A 27 5.38 -5.34 -14.57
CA ILE A 27 4.68 -4.40 -13.68
C ILE A 27 5.22 -2.99 -13.89
N ARG A 28 4.36 -2.11 -14.42
CA ARG A 28 4.66 -0.71 -14.69
C ARG A 28 4.14 0.27 -13.64
N LEU A 29 3.22 -0.17 -12.77
CA LEU A 29 2.67 0.64 -11.69
C LEU A 29 2.70 -0.12 -10.37
N VAL A 30 3.18 0.55 -9.31
CA VAL A 30 3.10 0.06 -7.93
C VAL A 30 2.23 1.00 -7.12
N TYR A 31 1.18 0.46 -6.50
CA TYR A 31 0.34 1.16 -5.54
C TYR A 31 0.47 0.50 -4.18
N TRP A 32 0.94 1.24 -3.17
CA TRP A 32 1.23 0.68 -1.86
C TRP A 32 0.49 1.43 -0.74
N ALA A 33 -0.23 0.70 0.11
CA ALA A 33 -0.86 1.26 1.31
C ALA A 33 -0.73 0.30 2.50
N GLY A 34 -0.57 0.87 3.71
CA GLY A 34 -0.60 0.08 4.96
C GLY A 34 0.68 -0.68 5.31
N GLY A 35 1.87 -0.25 4.85
CA GLY A 35 3.13 -0.82 5.31
C GLY A 35 4.36 -0.31 4.56
N ASN A 36 5.56 -0.67 5.04
CA ASN A 36 6.82 -0.21 4.44
C ASN A 36 7.69 -1.39 3.96
N VAL A 37 7.86 -1.50 2.63
CA VAL A 37 8.64 -2.59 1.99
C VAL A 37 10.12 -2.58 2.39
N PHE A 38 10.66 -1.40 2.71
CA PHE A 38 12.08 -1.24 3.03
C PHE A 38 12.46 -1.74 4.43
N HIS A 39 11.50 -2.06 5.30
CA HIS A 39 11.79 -2.56 6.66
C HIS A 39 11.99 -4.08 6.74
N HIS A 40 11.46 -4.85 5.79
CA HIS A 40 11.42 -6.32 5.89
C HIS A 40 12.17 -7.06 4.75
N HIS A 41 12.69 -6.34 3.76
CA HIS A 41 13.37 -6.96 2.63
C HIS A 41 14.84 -7.26 2.96
N GLN A 42 15.28 -8.50 2.72
CA GLN A 42 16.59 -9.00 3.16
C GLN A 42 17.78 -8.32 2.45
N ASP A 43 17.57 -7.88 1.21
CA ASP A 43 18.54 -7.10 0.43
C ASP A 43 17.91 -5.76 0.01
N ILE A 44 18.28 -4.70 0.74
CA ILE A 44 17.76 -3.34 0.52
C ILE A 44 18.32 -2.75 -0.80
N ASN A 45 19.58 -3.02 -1.16
CA ASN A 45 20.18 -2.46 -2.36
C ASN A 45 19.57 -3.05 -3.64
N LYS A 46 19.27 -4.35 -3.61
CA LYS A 46 18.48 -5.00 -4.68
C LYS A 46 17.07 -4.42 -4.75
N LEU A 47 16.43 -4.20 -3.60
CA LEU A 47 15.09 -3.60 -3.57
C LEU A 47 15.09 -2.20 -4.15
N ILE A 48 16.04 -1.33 -3.78
CA ILE A 48 16.12 0.05 -4.33
C ILE A 48 16.17 0.01 -5.86
N ARG A 49 17.06 -0.82 -6.43
CA ARG A 49 17.15 -0.97 -7.90
C ARG A 49 15.85 -1.47 -8.51
N ALA A 50 15.19 -2.42 -7.86
CA ALA A 50 13.92 -2.96 -8.31
C ALA A 50 12.79 -1.91 -8.24
N TRP A 51 12.78 -1.10 -7.19
CA TRP A 51 11.75 -0.08 -6.93
C TRP A 51 11.79 1.07 -7.94
N GLN A 52 12.90 1.25 -8.64
CA GLN A 52 13.09 2.23 -9.72
C GLN A 52 12.66 1.70 -11.10
N ARG A 53 12.20 0.45 -11.21
CA ARG A 53 11.79 -0.16 -12.49
C ARG A 53 10.39 0.19 -12.97
N PRO A 54 9.36 0.26 -12.10
CA PRO A 54 8.04 0.73 -12.51
C PRO A 54 8.09 2.17 -13.04
N ASP A 55 7.16 2.52 -13.91
CA ASP A 55 7.04 3.91 -14.39
C ASP A 55 6.44 4.82 -13.33
N THR A 56 5.65 4.27 -12.40
CA THR A 56 4.98 5.04 -11.36
C THR A 56 4.82 4.25 -10.08
N VAL A 57 5.22 4.86 -8.98
CA VAL A 57 5.08 4.37 -7.61
C VAL A 57 4.24 5.35 -6.81
N ILE A 58 3.09 4.88 -6.33
CA ILE A 58 2.15 5.63 -5.49
C ILE A 58 2.13 4.99 -4.11
N VAL A 59 2.31 5.79 -3.06
CA VAL A 59 2.31 5.28 -1.68
C VAL A 59 1.40 6.08 -0.77
N HIS A 60 0.65 5.39 0.08
CA HIS A 60 -0.04 5.97 1.22
C HIS A 60 0.90 5.96 2.41
N GLU A 61 1.11 7.12 3.02
CA GLU A 61 2.13 7.22 4.05
C GLU A 61 1.78 8.27 5.10
N GLN A 62 2.03 7.93 6.36
CA GLN A 62 1.76 8.75 7.55
C GLN A 62 3.00 9.57 7.94
N PHE A 63 4.20 9.04 7.64
CA PHE A 63 5.48 9.63 8.04
C PHE A 63 6.46 9.70 6.87
N TRP A 64 7.49 10.54 6.94
CA TRP A 64 8.47 10.65 5.84
C TRP A 64 9.50 9.50 5.82
N THR A 65 9.00 8.27 5.62
CA THR A 65 9.75 7.02 5.63
C THR A 65 10.60 6.84 4.38
N ALA A 66 11.43 5.79 4.34
CA ALA A 66 12.18 5.41 3.14
C ALA A 66 11.25 5.13 1.94
N GLN A 67 10.07 4.53 2.18
CA GLN A 67 9.12 4.25 1.10
C GLN A 67 8.62 5.54 0.44
N ALA A 68 8.24 6.54 1.23
CA ALA A 68 7.87 7.86 0.72
C ALA A 68 8.99 8.51 -0.10
N LYS A 69 10.25 8.37 0.32
CA LYS A 69 11.41 8.95 -0.40
C LYS A 69 11.68 8.30 -1.76
N PHE A 70 11.21 7.08 -1.98
CA PHE A 70 11.36 6.34 -3.25
C PHE A 70 10.04 6.24 -4.04
N ALA A 71 9.05 7.06 -3.72
CA ALA A 71 7.78 7.12 -4.44
C ALA A 71 7.73 8.35 -5.37
N ASP A 72 7.02 8.23 -6.48
CA ASP A 72 6.74 9.36 -7.38
C ASP A 72 5.61 10.22 -6.83
N ILE A 73 4.62 9.57 -6.19
CA ILE A 73 3.46 10.23 -5.58
C ILE A 73 3.30 9.72 -4.16
N VAL A 74 3.25 10.65 -3.20
CA VAL A 74 2.91 10.34 -1.81
C VAL A 74 1.55 10.93 -1.45
N LEU A 75 0.65 10.07 -0.99
CA LEU A 75 -0.66 10.42 -0.50
C LEU A 75 -0.63 10.42 1.04
N PRO A 76 -0.82 11.58 1.70
CA PRO A 76 -0.73 11.67 3.15
C PRO A 76 -1.91 10.94 3.80
N ALA A 77 -1.59 9.88 4.55
CA ALA A 77 -2.57 9.04 5.23
C ALA A 77 -2.66 9.40 6.72
N THR A 78 -3.86 9.28 7.31
CA THR A 78 -4.07 9.46 8.75
C THR A 78 -3.57 8.26 9.56
N THR A 79 -3.09 8.51 10.77
CA THR A 79 -2.89 7.51 11.82
C THR A 79 -4.21 6.97 12.37
N SER A 80 -4.16 5.89 13.16
CA SER A 80 -5.36 5.32 13.78
C SER A 80 -6.00 6.24 14.83
N LEU A 81 -5.26 7.21 15.38
CA LEU A 81 -5.82 8.18 16.34
C LEU A 81 -6.62 9.29 15.66
N GLU A 82 -6.51 9.42 14.34
CA GLU A 82 -7.08 10.51 13.55
C GLU A 82 -8.35 10.08 12.77
N ARG A 83 -8.83 8.85 12.99
CA ARG A 83 -10.00 8.28 12.31
C ARG A 83 -10.83 7.40 13.25
N GLU A 84 -12.08 7.21 12.87
CA GLU A 84 -12.99 6.22 13.46
C GLU A 84 -12.71 4.84 12.86
N ASP A 85 -12.59 3.81 13.71
CA ASP A 85 -12.34 2.44 13.30
C ASP A 85 -12.86 1.43 14.35
N ILE A 86 -12.80 0.14 14.02
CA ILE A 86 -12.99 -0.95 14.98
C ILE A 86 -11.84 -1.96 14.87
N GLY A 87 -11.35 -2.43 16.02
CA GLY A 87 -10.20 -3.35 16.09
C GLY A 87 -10.53 -4.65 16.80
N SER A 88 -9.83 -5.72 16.45
CA SER A 88 -9.82 -7.01 17.16
C SER A 88 -8.53 -7.75 16.80
N ALA A 89 -7.83 -8.32 17.77
CA ALA A 89 -6.77 -9.29 17.48
C ALA A 89 -7.38 -10.68 17.24
N SER A 90 -6.65 -11.56 16.57
CA SER A 90 -7.12 -12.92 16.24
C SER A 90 -7.45 -13.80 17.45
N ASN A 91 -6.91 -13.45 18.62
CA ASN A 91 -7.13 -14.16 19.88
C ASN A 91 -8.04 -13.39 20.84
N ASP A 92 -8.57 -12.23 20.42
CA ASP A 92 -9.48 -11.45 21.25
C ASP A 92 -10.89 -12.03 21.14
N GLY A 93 -11.54 -12.19 22.30
CA GLY A 93 -12.96 -12.57 22.37
C GLY A 93 -13.90 -11.36 22.24
N PHE A 94 -13.39 -10.18 21.91
CA PHE A 94 -14.14 -8.92 21.90
C PHE A 94 -13.65 -7.97 20.81
N ILE A 95 -14.56 -7.10 20.37
CA ILE A 95 -14.27 -6.00 19.43
C ILE A 95 -14.02 -4.73 20.25
N ILE A 96 -13.02 -3.95 19.84
CA ILE A 96 -12.65 -2.68 20.44
C ILE A 96 -13.13 -1.55 19.50
N ALA A 97 -13.89 -0.61 20.05
CA ALA A 97 -14.16 0.65 19.35
C ALA A 97 -12.90 1.52 19.38
N MET A 98 -12.49 2.03 18.21
CA MET A 98 -11.34 2.91 18.06
C MET A 98 -11.84 4.30 17.62
N PRO A 99 -12.31 5.13 18.57
CA PRO A 99 -12.83 6.44 18.22
C PRO A 99 -11.70 7.37 17.76
N GLN A 100 -12.08 8.35 16.94
CA GLN A 100 -11.21 9.42 16.53
C GLN A 100 -10.87 10.30 17.74
N HIS A 101 -9.60 10.31 18.12
CA HIS A 101 -9.10 11.09 19.26
C HIS A 101 -8.50 12.44 18.85
N LEU A 102 -8.07 12.56 17.60
CA LEU A 102 -7.47 13.77 17.03
C LEU A 102 -8.11 14.09 15.67
N PRO A 103 -8.24 15.37 15.28
CA PRO A 103 -8.57 15.71 13.90
C PRO A 103 -7.44 15.26 12.95
N PRO A 104 -7.72 14.95 11.67
CA PRO A 104 -6.66 14.65 10.70
C PRO A 104 -5.66 15.79 10.59
N PHE A 105 -4.37 15.47 10.63
CA PHE A 105 -3.32 16.46 10.53
C PHE A 105 -3.21 17.04 9.11
N ALA A 106 -3.27 18.37 9.00
CA ALA A 106 -3.12 19.12 7.76
C ALA A 106 -4.01 18.58 6.62
N ALA A 107 -3.42 18.05 5.55
CA ALA A 107 -4.12 17.50 4.39
C ALA A 107 -4.26 15.97 4.43
N ALA A 108 -3.92 15.32 5.54
CA ALA A 108 -4.02 13.88 5.68
C ALA A 108 -5.47 13.41 5.59
N LYS A 109 -5.66 12.23 4.99
CA LYS A 109 -6.97 11.59 4.83
C LYS A 109 -6.86 10.12 5.23
N SER A 110 -7.97 9.52 5.68
CA SER A 110 -7.99 8.07 5.88
C SER A 110 -7.79 7.35 4.55
N ASP A 111 -7.20 6.15 4.59
CA ASP A 111 -7.02 5.32 3.40
C ASP A 111 -8.35 5.12 2.67
N TYR A 112 -9.44 4.92 3.42
CA TYR A 112 -10.80 4.84 2.89
C TYR A 112 -11.20 6.12 2.15
N ALA A 113 -11.01 7.30 2.73
CA ALA A 113 -11.35 8.57 2.09
C ALA A 113 -10.52 8.83 0.82
N ILE A 114 -9.25 8.41 0.80
CA ILE A 114 -8.40 8.48 -0.39
C ILE A 114 -8.95 7.56 -1.49
N PHE A 115 -9.24 6.29 -1.16
CA PHE A 115 -9.79 5.35 -2.14
C PHE A 115 -11.20 5.72 -2.61
N ALA A 116 -12.05 6.28 -1.75
CA ALA A 116 -13.35 6.80 -2.14
C ALA A 116 -13.23 7.98 -3.13
N ALA A 117 -12.27 8.87 -2.90
CA ALA A 117 -12.00 9.97 -3.83
C ALA A 117 -11.44 9.46 -5.19
N LEU A 118 -10.69 8.35 -5.18
CA LEU A 118 -10.22 7.70 -6.41
C LEU A 118 -11.36 6.99 -7.14
N SER A 119 -12.20 6.22 -6.44
CA SER A 119 -13.33 5.51 -7.04
C SER A 119 -14.33 6.46 -7.67
N GLN A 120 -14.53 7.66 -7.09
CA GLN A 120 -15.32 8.73 -7.70
C GLN A 120 -14.74 9.19 -9.04
N ARG A 121 -13.42 9.40 -9.12
CA ARG A 121 -12.75 9.79 -10.36
C ARG A 121 -12.75 8.69 -11.41
N LEU A 122 -12.78 7.44 -10.98
CA LEU A 122 -12.78 6.25 -11.84
C LEU A 122 -14.19 5.76 -12.19
N GLY A 123 -15.25 6.39 -11.66
CA GLY A 123 -16.64 6.11 -12.02
C GLY A 123 -17.27 4.89 -11.32
N PHE A 124 -16.73 4.44 -10.19
CA PHE A 124 -17.28 3.31 -9.43
C PHE A 124 -17.49 3.60 -7.93
N ALA A 125 -17.72 4.88 -7.58
CA ALA A 125 -17.93 5.31 -6.19
C ALA A 125 -19.00 4.49 -5.47
N ASP A 126 -20.20 4.34 -6.04
CA ASP A 126 -21.32 3.65 -5.39
C ASP A 126 -20.98 2.20 -5.02
N ALA A 127 -20.20 1.50 -5.86
CA ALA A 127 -19.76 0.14 -5.57
C ALA A 127 -18.70 0.10 -4.46
N PHE A 128 -17.86 1.13 -4.35
CA PHE A 128 -16.82 1.21 -3.33
C PHE A 128 -17.39 1.67 -1.98
N THR A 129 -18.22 2.71 -1.97
CA THR A 129 -18.79 3.28 -0.73
C THR A 129 -20.07 2.59 -0.29
N GLN A 130 -20.63 1.71 -1.13
CA GLN A 130 -21.93 1.07 -0.90
C GLN A 130 -23.07 2.09 -0.71
N GLY A 131 -22.94 3.27 -1.31
CA GLY A 131 -23.90 4.37 -1.21
C GLY A 131 -23.72 5.28 0.02
N ALA A 132 -22.62 5.12 0.76
CA ALA A 132 -22.18 6.08 1.79
C ALA A 132 -21.51 7.31 1.18
#